data_AF-A0A512B9U3-F1
#
_entry.id   AF-A0A512B9U3-F1
#
_cell.length_a   1.000
_cell.length_b   1.000
_cell.length_c   1.000
_cell.angle_alpha   90.00
_cell.angle_beta   90.00
_cell.angle_gamma   90.00
#
_symmetry.space_group_name_H-M   'P 1'
#
loop_
_entity.id
_entity.type
_entity.pdbx_description
1 polymer ?
#
loop_
_entity_poly.entity_id
_entity_poly.type
_entity_poly.pdbx_seq_one_letter_code
_entity_poly.pdbx_strand_id
1 'polypeptide(L)'
;MTQENIISHSKALIIKISIITGWTIPDDLDVKRILFDQFAKKIFETYASLNVQEVEYAIRNNGTQIKDWGKSINLSLIDEALQPYLIKRSEIRKLEESSDQPKCLAAPIEPVNYPELFETVRNIFLKTGLVGLIPTPLYDFLDSTKELELTMEEKTAIRVHVEKRLVHEAEQEGLKAVKELRQLKKDDHRGYELRVRNECKKQAVANYFIKQNNIDNF
;
A
#
# COMPACT_ATOMS: atom_id res chain seq x y z
N MET A 1 -20.19 -15.40 -8.18
CA MET A 1 -19.55 -16.45 -9.00
C MET A 1 -20.62 -17.42 -9.45
N THR A 2 -20.61 -17.87 -10.70
CA THR A 2 -21.49 -18.96 -11.16
C THR A 2 -21.03 -20.30 -10.56
N GLN A 3 -21.96 -21.25 -10.40
CA GLN A 3 -21.70 -22.54 -9.75
C GLN A 3 -20.59 -23.36 -10.45
N GLU A 4 -20.52 -23.30 -11.77
CA GLU A 4 -19.46 -23.95 -12.56
C GLU A 4 -18.07 -23.36 -12.30
N ASN A 5 -18.00 -22.04 -12.14
CA ASN A 5 -16.74 -21.38 -11.78
C ASN A 5 -16.25 -21.85 -10.42
N ILE A 6 -17.14 -21.99 -9.43
CA ILE A 6 -16.77 -22.46 -8.09
C ILE A 6 -16.15 -23.86 -8.16
N ILE A 7 -16.78 -24.79 -8.89
CA ILE A 7 -16.27 -26.17 -9.01
C ILE A 7 -14.87 -26.20 -9.63
N SER A 8 -14.64 -25.42 -10.68
CA SER A 8 -13.32 -25.32 -11.34
C SER A 8 -12.26 -24.76 -10.39
N HIS A 9 -12.58 -23.67 -9.68
CA HIS A 9 -11.67 -23.05 -8.73
C HIS A 9 -11.39 -23.94 -7.51
N SER A 10 -12.39 -24.67 -7.02
CA SER A 10 -12.27 -25.61 -5.90
C SER A 10 -11.32 -26.77 -6.20
N LYS A 11 -11.36 -27.31 -7.43
CA LYS A 11 -10.40 -28.33 -7.86
C LYS A 11 -8.97 -27.81 -7.87
N ALA A 12 -8.76 -26.63 -8.46
CA ALA A 12 -7.46 -25.98 -8.50
C ALA A 12 -6.93 -25.68 -7.08
N LEU A 13 -7.81 -25.21 -6.19
CA LEU A 13 -7.47 -24.92 -4.79
C LEU A 13 -7.01 -26.17 -4.03
N ILE A 14 -7.71 -27.31 -4.12
CA ILE A 14 -7.27 -28.54 -3.45
C ILE A 14 -5.89 -28.98 -3.93
N ILE A 15 -5.61 -28.88 -5.22
CA ILE A 15 -4.28 -29.21 -5.77
C ILE A 15 -3.22 -28.27 -5.19
N LYS A 16 -3.49 -26.96 -5.16
CA LYS A 16 -2.58 -25.99 -4.54
C LYS A 16 -2.34 -26.28 -3.06
N ILE A 17 -3.41 -26.60 -2.32
CA ILE A 17 -3.33 -26.95 -0.89
C ILE A 17 -2.39 -28.14 -0.73
N SER A 18 -2.61 -29.22 -1.49
CA SER A 18 -1.75 -30.41 -1.46
C SER A 18 -0.27 -30.08 -1.74
N ILE A 19 0.02 -29.19 -2.70
CA ILE A 19 1.39 -28.76 -3.00
C ILE A 19 1.99 -27.92 -1.86
N ILE A 20 1.21 -27.01 -1.26
CA ILE A 20 1.68 -26.09 -0.22
C ILE A 20 1.95 -26.85 1.09
N THR A 21 1.04 -27.74 1.49
CA THR A 21 1.08 -28.41 2.78
C THR A 21 1.77 -29.77 2.73
N GLY A 22 1.92 -30.36 1.54
CA GLY A 22 2.39 -31.73 1.35
C GLY A 22 1.31 -32.80 1.60
N TRP A 23 0.06 -32.40 1.86
CA TRP A 23 -1.02 -33.35 2.13
C TRP A 23 -1.33 -34.20 0.91
N THR A 24 -1.49 -35.50 1.11
CA THR A 24 -1.73 -36.45 0.01
C THR A 24 -3.18 -36.39 -0.45
N ILE A 25 -3.40 -36.31 -1.75
CA ILE A 25 -4.75 -36.45 -2.33
C ILE A 25 -5.07 -37.95 -2.41
N PRO A 26 -6.28 -38.39 -2.03
CA PRO A 26 -6.68 -39.80 -2.20
C PRO A 26 -6.50 -40.27 -3.65
N ASP A 27 -5.90 -41.45 -3.82
CA ASP A 27 -5.68 -42.07 -5.14
C ASP A 27 -6.97 -42.63 -5.75
N ASP A 28 -7.90 -43.06 -4.91
CA ASP A 28 -9.21 -43.54 -5.32
C ASP A 28 -10.01 -42.43 -6.00
N LEU A 29 -10.39 -42.67 -7.26
CA LEU A 29 -11.10 -41.72 -8.12
C LEU A 29 -12.46 -41.32 -7.54
N ASP A 30 -13.19 -42.24 -6.92
CA ASP A 30 -14.52 -41.98 -6.38
C ASP A 30 -14.43 -41.12 -5.12
N VAL A 31 -13.51 -41.48 -4.22
CA VAL A 31 -13.23 -40.69 -3.00
C VAL A 31 -12.76 -39.29 -3.36
N LYS A 32 -11.87 -39.17 -4.34
CA LYS A 32 -11.35 -37.90 -4.84
C LYS A 32 -12.47 -37.04 -5.44
N ARG A 33 -13.39 -37.62 -6.21
CA ARG A 33 -14.55 -36.89 -6.77
C ARG A 33 -15.46 -36.37 -5.67
N ILE A 34 -15.75 -37.18 -4.66
CA ILE A 34 -16.56 -36.79 -3.50
C ILE A 34 -15.87 -35.66 -2.73
N LEU A 35 -14.56 -35.76 -2.50
CA LEU A 35 -13.79 -34.71 -1.84
C LEU A 35 -13.93 -33.36 -2.55
N PHE A 36 -13.76 -33.33 -3.87
CA PHE A 36 -13.90 -32.08 -4.64
C PHE A 36 -15.32 -31.49 -4.57
N ASP A 37 -16.35 -32.33 -4.67
CA ASP A 37 -17.76 -31.91 -4.58
C ASP A 37 -18.07 -31.33 -3.20
N GLN A 38 -17.69 -32.04 -2.13
CA GLN A 38 -17.92 -31.60 -0.75
C GLN A 38 -17.11 -30.35 -0.40
N PHE A 39 -15.89 -30.23 -0.90
CA PHE A 39 -15.09 -29.02 -0.73
C PHE A 39 -15.72 -27.82 -1.45
N ALA A 40 -16.22 -28.00 -2.67
CA ALA A 40 -16.89 -26.93 -3.41
C ALA A 40 -18.14 -26.42 -2.67
N LYS A 41 -18.97 -27.33 -2.15
CA LYS A 41 -20.12 -26.98 -1.31
C LYS A 41 -19.70 -26.24 -0.06
N LYS A 42 -18.65 -26.73 0.63
CA LYS A 42 -18.16 -26.09 1.85
C LYS A 42 -17.63 -24.68 1.62
N ILE A 43 -16.93 -24.44 0.52
CA ILE A 43 -16.48 -23.09 0.13
C ILE A 43 -17.68 -22.18 -0.08
N PHE A 44 -18.73 -22.67 -0.75
CA PHE A 44 -19.93 -21.88 -1.01
C PHE A 44 -20.78 -21.62 0.24
N GLU A 45 -20.91 -22.60 1.13
CA GLU A 45 -21.79 -22.52 2.31
C GLU A 45 -21.12 -21.84 3.50
N THR A 46 -19.89 -22.25 3.83
CA THR A 46 -19.19 -21.81 5.05
C THR A 46 -18.24 -20.66 4.78
N TYR A 47 -17.60 -20.64 3.61
CA TYR A 47 -16.54 -19.69 3.27
C TYR A 47 -16.93 -18.72 2.16
N ALA A 48 -18.24 -18.46 1.98
CA ALA A 48 -18.77 -17.56 0.95
C ALA A 48 -18.17 -16.14 0.99
N SER A 49 -17.73 -15.71 2.18
CA SER A 49 -17.13 -14.40 2.42
C SER A 49 -15.62 -14.35 2.18
N LEU A 50 -14.99 -15.48 1.82
CA LEU A 50 -13.57 -15.58 1.54
C LEU A 50 -13.30 -15.60 0.03
N ASN A 51 -12.27 -14.88 -0.36
CA ASN A 51 -11.73 -14.93 -1.71
C ASN A 51 -10.72 -16.10 -1.85
N VAL A 52 -10.56 -16.60 -3.08
CA VAL A 52 -9.59 -17.67 -3.41
C VAL A 52 -8.18 -17.33 -2.91
N GLN A 53 -7.76 -16.08 -3.06
CA GLN A 53 -6.45 -15.59 -2.62
C GLN A 53 -6.29 -15.59 -1.09
N GLU A 54 -7.37 -15.28 -0.36
CA GLU A 54 -7.38 -15.31 1.11
C GLU A 54 -7.26 -16.75 1.63
N VAL A 55 -7.97 -17.69 0.98
CA VAL A 55 -7.84 -19.12 1.27
C VAL A 55 -6.39 -19.58 1.06
N GLU A 56 -5.78 -19.26 -0.09
CA GLU A 56 -4.38 -19.62 -0.35
C GLU A 56 -3.40 -18.99 0.63
N TYR A 57 -3.64 -17.75 1.05
CA TYR A 57 -2.82 -17.06 2.05
C TYR A 57 -2.92 -17.73 3.41
N ALA A 58 -4.13 -18.07 3.85
CA ALA A 58 -4.37 -18.75 5.11
C ALA A 58 -3.67 -20.13 5.16
N ILE A 59 -3.77 -20.90 4.06
CA ILE A 59 -3.12 -22.20 3.96
C ILE A 59 -1.59 -22.07 3.95
N ARG A 60 -1.01 -21.10 3.24
CA ARG A 60 0.45 -20.88 3.24
C ARG A 60 1.02 -20.56 4.62
N ASN A 61 0.27 -19.83 5.43
CA ASN A 61 0.76 -19.37 6.73
C ASN A 61 0.46 -20.35 7.87
N ASN A 62 -0.68 -21.04 7.82
CA ASN A 62 -1.14 -21.89 8.92
C ASN A 62 -1.12 -23.38 8.56
N GLY A 63 -1.29 -23.73 7.28
CA GLY A 63 -1.44 -25.12 6.83
C GLY A 63 -0.19 -25.97 7.00
N THR A 64 1.01 -25.36 6.88
CA THR A 64 2.29 -26.07 7.09
C THR A 64 2.58 -26.38 8.55
N GLN A 65 1.85 -25.77 9.48
CA GLN A 65 2.04 -25.96 10.92
C GLN A 65 1.20 -27.12 11.48
N ILE A 66 0.24 -27.62 10.68
CA ILE A 66 -0.68 -28.68 11.07
C ILE A 66 -0.03 -30.03 10.83
N LYS A 67 0.02 -30.85 11.88
CA LYS A 67 0.58 -32.21 11.82
C LYS A 67 -0.44 -33.16 11.21
N ASP A 68 -0.14 -33.66 10.01
CA ASP A 68 -1.03 -34.51 9.21
C ASP A 68 -0.69 -36.01 9.30
N TRP A 69 0.47 -36.39 9.86
CA TRP A 69 0.91 -37.77 10.09
C TRP A 69 0.80 -38.68 8.84
N GLY A 70 0.94 -38.12 7.64
CA GLY A 70 0.80 -38.85 6.37
C GLY A 70 -0.64 -39.23 6.00
N LYS A 71 -1.65 -38.65 6.67
CA LYS A 71 -3.06 -38.85 6.33
C LYS A 71 -3.40 -38.12 5.03
N SER A 72 -4.32 -38.70 4.26
CA SER A 72 -4.87 -38.02 3.09
C SER A 72 -5.67 -36.78 3.50
N ILE A 73 -5.66 -35.78 2.61
CA ILE A 73 -6.38 -34.53 2.79
C ILE A 73 -7.86 -34.81 3.07
N ASN A 74 -8.38 -34.10 4.07
CA ASN A 74 -9.77 -34.12 4.44
C ASN A 74 -10.23 -32.68 4.75
N LEU A 75 -11.54 -32.49 4.84
CA LEU A 75 -12.09 -31.15 5.07
C LEU A 75 -11.74 -30.61 6.45
N SER A 76 -11.57 -31.46 7.47
CA SER A 76 -11.19 -31.01 8.82
C SER A 76 -9.80 -30.38 8.87
N LEU A 77 -8.84 -30.91 8.12
CA LEU A 77 -7.49 -30.34 8.03
C LEU A 77 -7.53 -28.95 7.39
N ILE A 78 -8.34 -28.80 6.34
CA ILE A 78 -8.53 -27.50 5.69
C ILE A 78 -9.20 -26.51 6.66
N ASP A 79 -10.19 -26.94 7.42
CA ASP A 79 -10.84 -26.10 8.43
C ASP A 79 -9.83 -25.63 9.47
N GLU A 80 -9.04 -26.55 10.02
CA GLU A 80 -8.03 -26.27 11.04
C GLU A 80 -7.01 -25.22 10.54
N ALA A 81 -6.65 -25.26 9.26
CA ALA A 81 -5.77 -24.27 8.64
C ALA A 81 -6.43 -22.90 8.44
N LEU A 82 -7.74 -22.87 8.16
CA LEU A 82 -8.50 -21.64 7.92
C LEU A 82 -8.94 -20.95 9.21
N GLN A 83 -9.19 -21.69 10.29
CA GLN A 83 -9.70 -21.16 11.56
C GLN A 83 -8.84 -19.99 12.11
N PRO A 84 -7.50 -20.08 12.21
CA PRO A 84 -6.70 -18.99 12.75
C PRO A 84 -6.80 -17.71 11.91
N TYR A 85 -6.96 -17.84 10.59
CA TYR A 85 -7.15 -16.69 9.70
C TYR A 85 -8.52 -16.04 9.92
N LEU A 86 -9.58 -16.84 10.05
CA LEU A 86 -10.94 -16.35 10.29
C LEU A 86 -11.06 -15.62 11.63
N ILE A 87 -10.44 -16.15 12.68
CA ILE A 87 -10.40 -15.51 13.99
C ILE A 87 -9.73 -14.14 13.87
N LYS A 88 -8.52 -14.07 13.30
CA LYS A 88 -7.80 -12.80 13.08
C LYS A 88 -8.62 -11.80 12.25
N ARG A 89 -9.27 -12.26 11.19
CA ARG A 89 -10.13 -11.41 10.34
C ARG A 89 -11.31 -10.85 11.14
N SER A 90 -11.92 -11.67 11.99
CA SER A 90 -13.02 -11.22 12.86
C SER A 90 -12.57 -10.23 13.93
N GLU A 91 -11.35 -10.40 14.47
CA GLU A 91 -10.76 -9.47 15.44
C GLU A 91 -10.48 -8.11 14.81
N ILE A 92 -9.87 -8.10 13.61
CA ILE A 92 -9.62 -6.87 12.84
C ILE A 92 -10.93 -6.15 12.57
N ARG A 93 -11.96 -6.88 12.12
CA ARG A 93 -13.29 -6.31 11.88
C ARG A 93 -13.88 -5.68 13.14
N LYS A 94 -13.81 -6.36 14.29
CA LYS A 94 -14.29 -5.81 15.57
C LYS A 94 -13.52 -4.55 15.97
N LEU A 95 -12.20 -4.53 15.75
CA LEU A 95 -11.38 -3.35 16.02
C LEU A 95 -11.78 -2.18 15.13
N GLU A 96 -11.99 -2.41 13.83
CA GLU A 96 -12.48 -1.41 12.88
C GLU A 96 -13.89 -0.89 13.25
N GLU A 97 -14.79 -1.78 13.66
CA GLU A 97 -16.13 -1.41 14.13
C GLU A 97 -16.08 -0.62 15.45
N SER A 98 -15.14 -0.94 16.34
CA SER A 98 -14.95 -0.26 17.63
C SER A 98 -14.20 1.07 17.56
N SER A 99 -13.53 1.36 16.44
CA SER A 99 -13.02 2.71 16.22
C SER A 99 -14.21 3.63 15.93
N ASP A 100 -14.72 4.26 16.99
CA ASP A 100 -15.92 5.11 17.10
C ASP A 100 -16.05 6.28 16.10
N GLN A 101 -15.11 6.42 15.17
CA GLN A 101 -15.21 7.39 14.10
C GLN A 101 -15.50 6.64 12.81
N PRO A 102 -16.74 6.68 12.27
CA PRO A 102 -16.90 6.40 10.86
C PRO A 102 -15.90 7.31 10.15
N LYS A 103 -14.92 6.71 9.47
CA LYS A 103 -14.13 7.42 8.47
C LYS A 103 -15.11 7.77 7.37
N CYS A 104 -15.89 8.82 7.57
CA CYS A 104 -16.60 9.49 6.51
C CYS A 104 -15.53 9.74 5.45
N LEU A 105 -15.78 9.25 4.23
CA LEU A 105 -15.00 9.68 3.09
C LEU A 105 -14.98 11.20 3.18
N ALA A 106 -13.78 11.79 3.11
CA ALA A 106 -13.68 13.23 3.05
C ALA A 106 -14.65 13.69 1.96
N ALA A 107 -15.51 14.65 2.28
CA ALA A 107 -16.42 15.20 1.30
C ALA A 107 -15.60 15.50 0.04
N PRO A 108 -16.13 15.20 -1.18
CA PRO A 108 -15.45 15.54 -2.41
C PRO A 108 -14.98 16.99 -2.27
N ILE A 109 -13.67 17.20 -2.31
CA ILE A 109 -13.13 18.55 -2.27
C ILE A 109 -13.64 19.18 -3.56
N GLU A 110 -14.69 19.99 -3.47
CA GLU A 110 -15.10 20.81 -4.60
C GLU A 110 -13.88 21.63 -5.01
N PRO A 111 -13.53 21.68 -6.30
CA PRO A 111 -12.42 22.50 -6.75
C PRO A 111 -12.74 23.92 -6.32
N VAL A 112 -12.03 24.41 -5.31
CA VAL A 112 -12.30 25.73 -4.76
C VAL A 112 -11.85 26.75 -5.80
N ASN A 113 -12.79 27.18 -6.62
CA ASN A 113 -12.57 28.15 -7.67
C ASN A 113 -12.59 29.53 -7.02
N TYR A 114 -11.40 30.07 -6.74
CA TYR A 114 -11.22 31.44 -6.24
C TYR A 114 -10.78 32.35 -7.40
N PRO A 115 -11.69 32.80 -8.29
CA PRO A 115 -11.33 33.60 -9.45
C PRO A 115 -10.53 34.86 -9.08
N GLU A 116 -10.85 35.50 -7.96
CA GLU A 116 -10.12 36.68 -7.46
C GLU A 116 -8.67 36.39 -7.07
N LEU A 117 -8.43 35.21 -6.48
CA LEU A 117 -7.11 34.75 -6.06
C LEU A 117 -6.29 34.30 -7.27
N PHE A 118 -6.95 33.72 -8.27
CA PHE A 118 -6.36 33.42 -9.59
C PHE A 118 -5.92 34.69 -10.32
N GLU A 119 -6.73 35.74 -10.34
CA GLU A 119 -6.38 37.02 -10.96
C GLU A 119 -5.23 37.73 -10.23
N THR A 120 -5.23 37.73 -8.90
CA THR A 120 -4.13 38.31 -8.12
C THR A 120 -2.81 37.59 -8.37
N VAL A 121 -2.83 36.24 -8.38
CA VAL A 121 -1.63 35.44 -8.67
C VAL A 121 -1.15 35.65 -10.11
N ARG A 122 -2.07 35.70 -11.09
CA ARG A 122 -1.74 36.03 -12.50
C ARG A 122 -1.10 37.41 -12.63
N ASN A 123 -1.64 38.42 -11.94
CA ASN A 123 -1.09 39.77 -11.94
C ASN A 123 0.29 39.86 -11.27
N ILE A 124 0.52 39.09 -10.20
CA ILE A 124 1.84 38.98 -9.57
C ILE A 124 2.83 38.32 -10.54
N PHE A 125 2.42 37.27 -11.23
CA PHE A 125 3.24 36.61 -12.25
C PHE A 125 3.62 37.55 -13.40
N LEU A 126 2.63 38.21 -14.02
CA LEU A 126 2.87 39.16 -15.12
C LEU A 126 3.81 40.32 -14.73
N LYS A 127 3.83 40.69 -13.44
CA LYS A 127 4.72 41.74 -12.92
C LYS A 127 6.11 41.25 -12.53
N THR A 128 6.25 40.01 -12.05
CA THR A 128 7.51 39.50 -11.46
C THR A 128 8.28 38.56 -12.37
N GLY A 129 7.63 37.92 -13.33
CA GLY A 129 8.23 36.90 -14.21
C GLY A 129 8.74 35.66 -13.46
N LEU A 130 8.41 35.51 -12.17
CA LEU A 130 8.89 34.42 -11.33
C LEU A 130 8.01 33.18 -11.52
N VAL A 131 8.41 32.32 -12.46
CA VAL A 131 7.73 31.07 -12.80
C VAL A 131 7.66 30.09 -11.62
N GLY A 132 8.59 30.17 -10.67
CA GLY A 132 8.63 29.30 -9.48
C GLY A 132 7.56 29.58 -8.42
N LEU A 133 6.76 30.64 -8.58
CA LEU A 133 5.68 31.02 -7.66
C LEU A 133 4.28 30.64 -8.17
N ILE A 134 4.19 29.97 -9.33
CA ILE A 134 2.92 29.59 -9.94
C ILE A 134 2.35 28.38 -9.19
N PRO A 135 1.16 28.49 -8.56
CA PRO A 135 0.47 27.34 -8.01
C PRO A 135 0.14 26.31 -9.10
N THR A 136 0.26 25.02 -8.81
CA THR A 136 0.00 23.91 -9.76
C THR A 136 -1.27 24.05 -10.58
N PRO A 137 -2.45 24.40 -10.02
CA PRO A 137 -3.68 24.53 -10.82
C PRO A 137 -3.68 25.74 -11.78
N LEU A 138 -2.76 26.69 -11.62
CA LEU A 138 -2.61 27.85 -12.48
C LEU A 138 -1.74 27.56 -13.70
N TYR A 139 -0.92 26.50 -13.66
CA TYR A 139 -0.06 26.08 -14.76
C TYR A 139 -0.89 25.62 -15.96
N ASP A 140 -1.86 24.73 -15.75
CA ASP A 140 -2.75 24.22 -16.80
C ASP A 140 -3.58 25.36 -17.43
N PHE A 141 -3.98 26.34 -16.60
CA PHE A 141 -4.72 27.51 -17.06
C PHE A 141 -3.85 28.43 -17.94
N LEU A 142 -2.63 28.77 -17.49
CA LEU A 142 -1.71 29.65 -18.24
C LEU A 142 -1.18 29.00 -19.54
N ASP A 143 -1.04 27.67 -19.56
CA ASP A 143 -0.70 26.90 -20.75
C ASP A 143 -1.88 26.89 -21.75
N SER A 144 -3.12 26.74 -21.26
CA SER A 144 -4.32 26.80 -22.08
C SER A 144 -4.57 28.19 -22.71
N THR A 145 -4.19 29.26 -22.01
CA THR A 145 -4.31 30.64 -22.51
C THR A 145 -3.11 31.08 -23.35
N LYS A 146 -2.07 30.25 -23.51
CA LYS A 146 -0.80 30.54 -24.21
C LYS A 146 -0.02 31.73 -23.64
N GLU A 147 -0.22 32.06 -22.38
CA GLU A 147 0.51 33.16 -21.73
C GLU A 147 1.87 32.70 -21.16
N LEU A 148 2.15 31.40 -21.26
CA LEU A 148 3.34 30.75 -20.72
C LEU A 148 4.19 30.12 -21.83
N GLU A 149 4.71 30.94 -22.75
CA GLU A 149 5.70 30.48 -23.73
C GLU A 149 7.09 30.35 -23.08
N LEU A 150 7.31 29.28 -22.33
CA LEU A 150 8.63 28.95 -21.78
C LEU A 150 9.44 28.15 -22.80
N THR A 151 10.59 28.69 -23.17
CA THR A 151 11.60 27.97 -23.96
C THR A 151 12.18 26.79 -23.17
N MET A 152 12.73 25.79 -23.87
CA MET A 152 13.32 24.61 -23.21
C MET A 152 14.46 24.99 -22.25
N GLU A 153 15.19 26.05 -22.56
CA GLU A 153 16.30 26.55 -21.75
C GLU A 153 15.80 27.15 -20.42
N GLU A 154 14.72 27.92 -20.46
CA GLU A 154 14.10 28.52 -19.27
C GLU A 154 13.53 27.45 -18.34
N LYS A 155 12.89 26.40 -18.90
CA LYS A 155 12.40 25.25 -18.12
C LYS A 155 13.53 24.53 -17.38
N THR A 156 14.67 24.33 -18.04
CA THR A 156 15.84 23.73 -17.38
C THR A 156 16.44 24.64 -16.32
N ALA A 157 16.50 25.95 -16.54
CA ALA A 157 17.01 26.90 -15.55
C ALA A 157 16.13 26.94 -14.30
N ILE A 158 14.81 26.91 -14.45
CA ILE A 158 13.84 26.83 -13.35
C ILE A 158 14.03 25.53 -12.57
N ARG A 159 14.16 24.39 -13.25
CA ARG A 159 14.38 23.10 -12.61
C ARG A 159 15.63 23.11 -11.73
N VAL A 160 16.75 23.60 -12.25
CA VAL A 160 18.01 23.72 -11.51
C VAL A 160 17.88 24.66 -10.31
N HIS A 161 17.13 25.76 -10.45
CA HIS A 161 16.92 26.71 -9.35
C HIS A 161 16.06 26.12 -8.22
N VAL A 162 14.97 25.44 -8.57
CA VAL A 162 14.09 24.76 -7.60
C VAL A 162 14.85 23.63 -6.88
N GLU A 163 15.63 22.84 -7.62
CA GLU A 163 16.42 21.75 -7.06
C GLU A 163 17.45 22.25 -6.04
N LYS A 164 18.17 23.34 -6.37
CA LYS A 164 19.10 23.99 -5.42
C LYS A 164 18.40 24.50 -4.16
N ARG A 165 17.19 25.05 -4.29
CA ARG A 165 16.41 25.53 -3.15
C ARG A 165 15.94 24.40 -2.24
N LEU A 166 15.41 23.32 -2.82
CA LEU A 166 14.98 22.13 -2.08
C LEU A 166 16.14 21.47 -1.33
N VAL A 167 17.32 21.37 -1.96
CA VAL A 167 18.54 20.87 -1.32
C VAL A 167 18.91 21.77 -0.13
N HIS A 168 18.88 23.09 -0.31
CA HIS A 168 19.19 24.03 0.77
C HIS A 168 18.20 23.95 1.94
N GLU A 169 16.89 23.86 1.66
CA GLU A 169 15.85 23.71 2.69
C GLU A 169 16.03 22.38 3.46
N ALA A 170 16.32 21.28 2.76
CA ALA A 170 16.62 19.99 3.39
C ALA A 170 17.89 20.00 4.26
N GLU A 171 18.93 20.72 3.83
CA GLU A 171 20.15 20.93 4.64
C GLU A 171 19.85 21.67 5.94
N GLN A 172 19.02 22.72 5.87
CA GLN A 172 18.62 23.50 7.05
C GLN A 172 17.77 22.68 8.03
N GLU A 173 16.84 21.86 7.53
CA GLU A 173 16.06 20.94 8.35
C GLU A 173 16.95 19.86 8.99
N GLY A 174 17.89 19.30 8.23
CA GLY A 174 18.88 18.35 8.75
C GLY A 174 19.73 18.98 9.87
N LEU A 175 20.18 20.22 9.70
CA LEU A 175 20.93 20.97 10.72
C LEU A 175 20.10 21.22 11.99
N LYS A 176 18.81 21.53 11.86
CA LYS A 176 17.89 21.65 13.01
C LYS A 176 17.71 20.31 13.73
N ALA A 177 17.42 19.23 13.00
CA ALA A 177 17.25 17.90 13.57
C ALA A 177 18.51 17.41 14.31
N VAL A 178 19.71 17.68 13.77
CA VAL A 178 20.98 17.35 14.42
C VAL A 178 21.18 18.15 15.71
N LYS A 179 20.82 19.44 15.73
CA LYS A 179 20.87 20.26 16.96
C LYS A 179 19.91 19.72 18.02
N GLU A 180 18.68 19.35 17.64
CA GLU A 180 17.70 18.76 18.54
C GLU A 180 18.16 17.41 19.11
N LEU A 181 18.74 16.54 18.28
CA LEU A 181 19.31 15.26 18.72
C LEU A 181 20.51 15.45 19.67
N ARG A 182 21.35 16.46 19.45
CA ARG A 182 22.46 16.79 20.36
C ARG A 182 21.97 17.31 21.71
N GLN A 183 20.85 18.03 21.74
CA GLN A 183 20.24 18.50 22.98
C GLN A 183 19.65 17.31 23.76
N LEU A 184 18.89 16.44 23.09
CA LEU A 184 18.31 15.23 23.69
C LEU A 184 19.35 14.24 24.24
N LYS A 185 20.52 14.12 23.59
CA LYS A 185 21.63 13.28 24.08
C LYS A 185 22.16 13.73 25.45
N LYS A 186 22.00 15.01 25.82
CA LYS A 186 22.37 15.53 27.14
C LYS A 186 21.31 15.26 28.20
N ASP A 187 20.05 15.10 27.79
CA ASP A 187 18.90 15.06 28.70
C ASP A 187 18.40 13.61 28.97
N ASP A 188 18.51 12.67 28.02
CA ASP A 188 18.13 11.25 28.24
C ASP A 188 18.70 10.30 27.16
N HIS A 189 19.43 9.25 27.58
CA HIS A 189 20.07 8.30 26.66
C HIS A 189 19.08 7.37 25.94
N ARG A 190 17.91 7.08 26.53
CA ARG A 190 16.97 6.07 26.01
C ARG A 190 16.08 6.59 24.88
N GLY A 191 15.71 7.87 24.93
CA GLY A 191 14.94 8.54 23.86
C GLY A 191 15.76 8.81 22.59
N TYR A 192 17.08 8.98 22.76
CA TYR A 192 18.02 9.23 21.67
C TYR A 192 18.11 8.05 20.69
N GLU A 193 18.23 6.80 21.18
CA GLU A 193 18.37 5.62 20.32
C GLU A 193 17.14 5.34 19.44
N LEU A 194 15.93 5.52 19.99
CA LEU A 194 14.67 5.33 19.28
C LEU A 194 14.47 6.36 18.15
N ARG A 195 14.83 7.62 18.39
CA ARG A 195 14.75 8.67 17.35
C ARG A 195 15.83 8.53 16.29
N VAL A 196 17.07 8.19 16.65
CA VAL A 196 18.14 7.91 15.68
C VAL A 196 17.74 6.75 14.75
N ARG A 197 17.13 5.69 15.30
CA ARG A 197 16.64 4.57 14.50
C ARG A 197 15.54 4.98 13.52
N ASN A 198 14.66 5.91 13.90
CA ASN A 198 13.59 6.40 13.04
C ASN A 198 14.10 7.38 11.97
N GLU A 199 15.07 8.25 12.30
CA GLU A 199 15.68 9.16 11.32
C GLU A 199 16.55 8.39 10.32
N CYS A 200 17.32 7.37 10.75
CA CYS A 200 18.03 6.48 9.82
C CYS A 200 17.05 5.74 8.89
N LYS A 201 15.86 5.36 9.36
CA LYS A 201 14.81 4.77 8.51
C LYS A 201 14.26 5.78 7.51
N LYS A 202 13.95 7.01 7.92
CA LYS A 202 13.47 8.06 7.00
C LYS A 202 14.51 8.37 5.92
N GLN A 203 15.79 8.45 6.30
CA GLN A 203 16.87 8.74 5.37
C GLN A 203 17.16 7.57 4.42
N ALA A 204 17.01 6.33 4.89
CA ALA A 204 17.05 5.15 4.02
C ALA A 204 15.89 5.13 3.00
N VAL A 205 14.70 5.54 3.41
CA VAL A 205 13.53 5.67 2.52
C VAL A 205 13.74 6.80 1.50
N ALA A 206 14.22 7.96 1.93
CA ALA A 206 14.54 9.08 1.03
C ALA A 206 15.61 8.69 -0.01
N ASN A 207 16.68 8.01 0.43
CA ASN A 207 17.73 7.52 -0.47
C ASN A 207 17.22 6.44 -1.44
N TYR A 208 16.25 5.61 -1.03
CA TYR A 208 15.59 4.64 -1.91
C TYR A 208 14.78 5.33 -3.02
N PHE A 209 14.02 6.38 -2.68
CA PHE A 209 13.27 7.17 -3.67
C PHE A 209 14.19 7.92 -4.64
N ILE A 210 15.30 8.50 -4.14
CA ILE A 210 16.32 9.13 -5.00
C ILE A 210 16.96 8.10 -5.94
N LYS A 211 17.15 6.86 -5.48
CA LYS A 211 17.72 5.79 -6.30
C LYS A 211 16.75 5.26 -7.35
N GLN A 212 15.45 5.16 -7.07
CA GLN A 212 14.43 4.79 -8.06
C GLN A 212 14.28 5.84 -9.16
N ASN A 213 14.24 7.13 -8.80
CA ASN A 213 14.12 8.21 -9.80
C ASN A 213 15.36 8.36 -10.71
N ASN A 214 16.50 7.77 -10.35
CA ASN A 214 17.69 7.70 -11.21
C ASN A 214 17.74 6.47 -12.12
N ILE A 215 16.86 5.47 -11.91
CA ILE A 215 16.79 4.25 -12.72
C ILE A 215 15.82 4.42 -13.90
N ASP A 216 14.87 5.35 -13.82
CA ASP A 216 13.90 5.64 -14.89
C ASP A 216 14.45 6.58 -16.01
N ASN A 217 15.76 6.85 -16.02
CA ASN A 217 16.46 7.63 -17.06
C ASN A 217 17.56 6.81 -17.77
N PHE A 218 17.28 5.55 -18.09
CA PHE A 218 17.99 4.77 -19.10
C PHE A 218 17.01 4.13 -20.08
#